data_AF-H9FHR8-F1
#
_entry.id   AF-H9FHR8-F1
#
_cell.length_a   1.000
_cell.length_b   1.000
_cell.length_c   1.000
_cell.angle_alpha   90.00
_cell.angle_beta   90.00
_cell.angle_gamma   90.00
#
_symmetry.space_group_name_H-M   'P 1'
#
loop_
_entity.id
_entity.type
_entity.pdbx_description
1 polymer ?
#
loop_
_entity_poly.entity_id
_entity_poly.type
_entity_poly.pdbx_seq_one_letter_code
_entity_poly.pdbx_strand_id
1 'polypeptide(L)'
;NMAVFEFNGQSGYLLKHEFMRRPDKQFNPFSVDRIDVVVATTLSITVISGQFLSERSVRTYVEVELFGLPGDPKRRYRTKLSPSTNSINPVWKEEPFVFEKILVPELASLRVAVMEEGNKFLGHRIIPINALNSGYHHLCLHSESNMPLTMPALFVFLEMKDYVPGAWADLTVALANPIKFFSAHDKRSVKLKDIM
;
A
#
# COMPACT_ATOMS: atom_id res chain seq x y z
N ASN A 1 11.79 12.90 1.83
CA ASN A 1 12.12 13.77 2.99
C ASN A 1 11.01 14.77 3.25
N MET A 2 10.81 15.78 2.39
CA MET A 2 9.78 16.83 2.57
C MET A 2 8.38 16.26 2.82
N ALA A 3 7.95 15.28 2.02
CA ALA A 3 6.64 14.66 2.17
C ALA A 3 6.42 13.94 3.51
N VAL A 4 7.45 13.31 4.07
CA VAL A 4 7.32 12.57 5.34
C VAL A 4 7.23 13.54 6.52
N PHE A 5 7.96 14.66 6.47
CA PHE A 5 7.88 15.73 7.48
C PHE A 5 6.69 16.68 7.29
N GLU A 6 5.88 16.52 6.25
CA GLU A 6 4.55 17.13 6.18
C GLU A 6 3.64 16.61 7.30
N PHE A 7 3.82 15.34 7.66
CA PHE A 7 3.08 14.67 8.73
C PHE A 7 3.53 15.21 10.10
N ASN A 8 2.66 15.05 11.10
CA ASN A 8 2.82 15.66 12.43
C ASN A 8 2.90 17.19 12.38
N GLY A 9 2.05 17.80 11.55
CA GLY A 9 1.83 19.25 11.51
C GLY A 9 3.03 20.07 11.07
N GLN A 10 3.86 19.53 10.15
CA GLN A 10 5.05 20.22 9.64
C GLN A 10 6.06 20.64 10.73
N SER A 11 6.04 19.98 11.89
CA SER A 11 6.92 20.31 13.01
C SER A 11 8.40 20.01 12.76
N GLY A 12 8.71 19.18 11.75
CA GLY A 12 10.06 18.64 11.54
C GLY A 12 10.43 17.50 12.49
N TYR A 13 9.49 17.04 13.33
CA TYR A 13 9.70 15.93 14.26
C TYR A 13 8.71 14.80 14.00
N LEU A 14 9.23 13.57 13.99
CA LEU A 14 8.42 12.35 13.90
C LEU A 14 8.85 11.40 15.01
N LEU A 15 7.86 10.88 15.74
CA LEU A 15 8.12 9.92 16.80
C LEU A 15 8.54 8.58 16.18
N LYS A 16 9.72 8.08 16.56
CA LYS A 16 10.17 6.74 16.17
C LYS A 16 9.25 5.66 16.75
N HIS A 17 9.14 4.52 16.06
CA HIS A 17 8.37 3.37 16.55
C HIS A 17 8.83 2.95 17.96
N GLU A 18 7.91 2.43 18.78
CA GLU A 18 8.15 1.98 20.15
C GLU A 18 9.42 1.12 20.33
N PHE A 19 9.63 0.07 19.51
CA PHE A 19 10.79 -0.81 19.65
C PHE A 19 12.13 -0.13 19.30
N MET A 20 12.12 1.01 18.61
CA MET A 20 13.33 1.80 18.35
C MET A 20 13.65 2.79 19.49
N ARG A 21 12.73 2.94 20.44
CA ARG A 21 12.86 3.83 21.61
C ARG A 21 13.12 3.05 22.90
N ARG A 22 12.75 1.78 22.93
CA ARG A 22 12.85 0.91 24.11
C ARG A 22 14.27 0.38 24.31
N PRO A 23 14.89 0.59 25.49
CA PRO A 23 16.25 0.10 25.76
C PRO A 23 16.31 -1.42 25.95
N ASP A 24 15.20 -2.05 26.30
CA ASP A 24 15.07 -3.49 26.52
C ASP A 24 14.82 -4.30 25.23
N LYS A 25 14.63 -3.62 24.09
CA LYS A 25 14.41 -4.23 22.79
C LYS A 25 15.59 -3.94 21.87
N GLN A 26 16.19 -4.99 21.31
CA GLN A 26 17.16 -4.83 20.21
C GLN A 26 16.42 -4.89 18.88
N PHE A 27 16.62 -3.86 18.05
CA PHE A 27 16.09 -3.81 16.69
C PHE A 27 17.24 -3.88 15.69
N ASN A 28 17.22 -4.89 14.83
CA ASN A 28 18.12 -4.98 13.69
C ASN A 28 17.30 -4.83 12.39
N PRO A 29 17.51 -3.75 11.60
CA PRO A 29 16.73 -3.47 10.40
C PRO A 29 16.94 -4.49 9.26
N PHE A 30 17.92 -5.39 9.39
CA PHE A 30 18.20 -6.45 8.42
C PHE A 30 17.73 -7.84 8.88
N SER A 31 17.38 -8.02 10.15
CA SER A 31 16.86 -9.30 10.65
C SER A 31 15.34 -9.33 10.50
N VAL A 32 14.90 -9.81 9.35
CA VAL A 32 13.51 -9.80 8.87
C VAL A 32 12.58 -10.78 9.62
N ASP A 33 13.15 -11.71 10.38
CA ASP A 33 12.42 -12.90 10.83
C ASP A 33 11.82 -12.82 12.25
N ARG A 34 12.11 -11.77 13.04
CA ARG A 34 11.74 -11.73 14.48
C ARG A 34 11.37 -10.36 15.01
N ILE A 35 10.45 -9.66 14.36
CA ILE A 35 9.76 -8.54 15.02
C ILE A 35 8.45 -9.09 15.58
N ASP A 36 8.55 -9.83 16.70
CA ASP A 36 7.42 -10.54 17.33
C ASP A 36 6.24 -9.65 17.75
N VAL A 37 6.42 -8.32 17.71
CA VAL A 37 5.46 -7.34 18.22
C VAL A 37 4.74 -6.57 17.10
N VAL A 38 5.14 -6.72 15.83
CA VAL A 38 4.57 -5.94 14.72
C VAL A 38 3.82 -6.85 13.75
N VAL A 39 2.56 -6.50 13.51
CA VAL A 39 1.74 -7.13 12.48
C VAL A 39 2.16 -6.56 11.13
N ALA A 40 2.71 -7.43 10.27
CA ALA A 40 3.02 -7.06 8.90
C ALA A 40 1.72 -6.80 8.11
N THR A 41 1.80 -5.99 7.05
CA THR A 41 0.63 -5.59 6.25
C THR A 41 0.82 -6.00 4.79
N THR A 42 -0.25 -6.48 4.17
CA THR A 42 -0.39 -6.58 2.72
C THR A 42 -1.09 -5.32 2.21
N LEU A 43 -0.45 -4.61 1.27
CA LEU A 43 -1.02 -3.45 0.60
C LEU A 43 -1.26 -3.77 -0.87
N SER A 44 -2.45 -3.49 -1.35
CA SER A 44 -2.84 -3.54 -2.75
C SER A 44 -3.30 -2.16 -3.21
N ILE A 45 -2.83 -1.72 -4.37
CA ILE A 45 -3.24 -0.45 -4.99
C ILE A 45 -3.60 -0.68 -6.46
N THR A 46 -4.82 -0.30 -6.81
CA THR A 46 -5.30 -0.23 -8.19
C THR A 46 -5.32 1.21 -8.66
N VAL A 47 -4.51 1.54 -9.66
CA VAL A 47 -4.55 2.85 -10.32
C VAL A 47 -5.69 2.85 -11.34
N ILE A 48 -6.73 3.63 -11.07
CA ILE A 48 -7.95 3.61 -11.89
C ILE A 48 -7.84 4.64 -13.00
N SER A 49 -7.70 5.91 -12.63
CA SER A 49 -7.68 7.04 -13.57
C SER A 49 -6.89 8.23 -13.02
N GLY A 50 -6.70 9.25 -13.84
CA GLY A 50 -6.18 10.55 -13.43
C GLY A 50 -7.05 11.70 -13.92
N GLN A 51 -6.80 12.89 -13.39
CA GLN A 51 -7.50 14.12 -13.75
C GLN A 51 -6.49 15.26 -13.92
N PHE A 52 -6.60 16.01 -15.01
CA PHE A 52 -5.85 17.23 -15.32
C PHE A 52 -4.33 17.11 -15.11
N LEU A 53 -3.74 16.03 -15.61
CA LEU A 53 -2.34 15.67 -15.33
C LEU A 53 -1.33 16.54 -16.09
N SER A 54 -1.72 17.07 -17.25
CA SER A 54 -0.89 17.96 -18.04
C SER A 54 -1.76 18.91 -18.87
N GLU A 55 -1.25 20.10 -19.13
CA GLU A 55 -1.85 21.05 -20.08
C GLU A 55 -1.64 20.63 -21.53
N ARG A 56 -0.67 19.74 -21.78
CA ARG A 56 -0.34 19.22 -23.12
C ARG A 56 -1.08 17.91 -23.36
N SER A 57 -1.45 17.64 -24.62
CA SER A 57 -2.01 16.34 -25.03
C SER A 57 -0.90 15.30 -25.17
N VAL A 58 -0.64 14.58 -24.09
CA VAL A 58 0.49 13.64 -23.96
C VAL A 58 0.03 12.35 -23.31
N ARG A 59 0.71 11.25 -23.61
CA ARG A 59 0.47 9.97 -22.94
C ARG A 59 1.12 9.97 -21.56
N THR A 60 0.47 9.35 -20.60
CA THR A 60 0.95 9.31 -19.20
C THR A 60 0.93 7.90 -18.64
N TYR A 61 1.75 7.64 -17.63
CA TYR A 61 1.75 6.40 -16.87
C TYR A 61 2.04 6.70 -15.40
N VAL A 62 1.67 5.76 -14.53
CA VAL A 62 1.83 5.89 -13.08
C VAL A 62 2.83 4.87 -12.58
N GLU A 63 3.73 5.32 -11.72
CA GLU A 63 4.69 4.50 -10.99
C GLU A 63 4.30 4.43 -9.53
N VAL A 64 4.42 3.23 -8.96
CA VAL A 64 4.12 2.99 -7.56
C VAL A 64 5.29 2.28 -6.92
N GLU A 65 5.81 2.86 -5.84
CA GLU A 65 6.99 2.42 -5.13
C GLU A 65 6.72 2.40 -3.63
N LEU A 66 7.35 1.46 -2.93
CA LEU A 66 7.35 1.41 -1.47
C LEU A 66 8.75 1.76 -0.97
N PHE A 67 8.82 2.73 -0.06
CA PHE A 67 10.02 2.99 0.74
C PHE A 67 9.81 2.43 2.13
N GLY A 68 10.80 1.74 2.68
CA GLY A 68 10.68 1.10 3.98
C GLY A 68 11.97 0.41 4.39
N LEU A 69 11.84 -0.63 5.19
CA LEU A 69 12.96 -1.44 5.66
C LEU A 69 13.64 -2.21 4.51
N PRO A 70 14.91 -2.60 4.67
CA PRO A 70 15.62 -3.40 3.65
C PRO A 70 14.91 -4.69 3.23
N GLY A 71 14.14 -5.31 4.13
CA GLY A 71 13.36 -6.51 3.87
C GLY A 71 11.95 -6.27 3.32
N ASP A 72 11.52 -5.01 3.20
CA ASP A 72 10.23 -4.69 2.57
C ASP A 72 10.31 -4.88 1.04
N PRO A 73 9.17 -5.08 0.35
CA PRO A 73 9.16 -5.28 -1.10
C PRO A 73 9.66 -4.02 -1.82
N LYS A 74 10.84 -4.11 -2.45
CA LYS A 74 11.46 -3.01 -3.22
C LYS A 74 10.98 -2.93 -4.66
N ARG A 75 9.84 -3.54 -4.98
CA ARG A 75 9.34 -3.63 -6.35
C ARG A 75 8.74 -2.28 -6.77
N ARG A 76 9.27 -1.72 -7.86
CA ARG A 76 8.65 -0.59 -8.56
C ARG A 76 7.64 -1.13 -9.55
N TYR A 77 6.38 -0.80 -9.32
CA TYR A 77 5.30 -1.09 -10.25
C TYR A 77 5.07 0.08 -11.19
N ARG A 78 4.58 -0.22 -12.38
CA ARG A 78 4.31 0.77 -13.42
C ARG A 78 3.09 0.35 -14.22
N THR A 79 2.16 1.27 -14.44
CA THR A 79 1.07 1.05 -15.40
C THR A 79 1.60 1.07 -16.83
N LYS A 80 0.80 0.60 -17.77
CA LYS A 80 1.01 0.90 -19.19
C LYS A 80 0.84 2.41 -19.41
N LEU A 81 1.38 2.88 -20.53
CA LEU A 81 1.07 4.22 -21.03
C LEU A 81 -0.43 4.30 -21.34
N SER A 82 -1.02 5.47 -21.10
CA SER A 82 -2.42 5.74 -21.46
C SER A 82 -2.66 5.38 -22.94
N PRO A 83 -3.83 4.85 -23.30
CA PRO A 83 -4.08 4.38 -24.67
C PRO A 83 -3.96 5.48 -25.74
N SER A 84 -4.29 6.72 -25.37
CA SER A 84 -4.21 7.90 -26.22
C SER A 84 -3.47 9.03 -25.51
N THR A 85 -3.17 10.11 -26.23
CA THR A 85 -2.59 11.37 -25.75
C THR A 85 -3.56 12.20 -24.88
N ASN A 86 -4.38 11.51 -24.09
CA ASN A 86 -5.32 12.10 -23.16
C ASN A 86 -4.66 12.28 -21.78
N SER A 87 -4.35 13.53 -21.44
CA SER A 87 -3.80 13.94 -20.13
C SER A 87 -4.85 14.55 -19.20
N ILE A 88 -6.08 14.80 -19.70
CA ILE A 88 -7.16 15.44 -18.94
C ILE A 88 -7.88 14.42 -18.07
N ASN A 89 -8.16 13.23 -18.60
CA ASN A 89 -8.87 12.17 -17.87
C ASN A 89 -8.48 10.74 -18.31
N PRO A 90 -7.18 10.38 -18.30
CA PRO A 90 -6.75 9.02 -18.64
C PRO A 90 -7.29 7.98 -17.67
N VAL A 91 -7.57 6.78 -18.18
CA VAL A 91 -8.00 5.60 -17.42
C VAL A 91 -7.05 4.45 -17.73
N TRP A 92 -6.50 3.84 -16.69
CA TRP A 92 -5.62 2.67 -16.81
C TRP A 92 -6.35 1.40 -16.38
N LYS A 93 -6.99 1.42 -15.19
CA LYS A 93 -7.79 0.32 -14.62
C LYS A 93 -7.13 -1.06 -14.80
N GLU A 94 -5.85 -1.13 -14.43
CA GLU A 94 -5.06 -2.36 -14.51
C GLU A 94 -5.26 -3.24 -13.27
N GLU A 95 -4.67 -4.44 -13.29
CA GLU A 95 -4.61 -5.29 -12.11
C GLU A 95 -3.92 -4.58 -10.93
N PRO A 96 -4.33 -4.87 -9.69
CA PRO A 96 -3.74 -4.25 -8.52
C PRO A 96 -2.24 -4.53 -8.41
N PHE A 97 -1.48 -3.52 -8.02
CA PHE A 97 -0.10 -3.68 -7.59
C PHE A 97 -0.08 -4.13 -6.14
N VAL A 98 0.50 -5.30 -5.88
CA VAL A 98 0.49 -5.93 -4.56
C VAL A 98 1.87 -5.87 -3.91
N PHE A 99 1.93 -5.30 -2.72
CA PHE A 99 3.05 -5.36 -1.79
C PHE A 99 2.69 -6.38 -0.71
N GLU A 100 3.07 -7.63 -0.93
CA GLU A 100 2.56 -8.77 -0.17
C GLU A 100 2.87 -8.72 1.33
N LYS A 101 4.10 -8.32 1.69
CA LYS A 101 4.57 -8.36 3.08
C LYS A 101 5.37 -7.11 3.44
N ILE A 102 4.69 -6.07 3.91
CA ILE A 102 5.30 -4.87 4.51
C ILE A 102 5.56 -5.20 5.99
N LEU A 103 6.82 -5.26 6.40
CA LEU A 103 7.25 -5.75 7.71
C LEU A 103 6.83 -4.83 8.84
N VAL A 104 7.10 -3.52 8.69
CA VAL A 104 6.76 -2.50 9.68
C VAL A 104 6.07 -1.34 8.98
N PRO A 105 4.71 -1.35 8.90
CA PRO A 105 3.95 -0.33 8.19
C PRO A 105 4.25 1.10 8.64
N GLU A 106 4.48 1.32 9.94
CA GLU A 106 4.81 2.65 10.49
C GLU A 106 6.14 3.22 9.98
N LEU A 107 7.06 2.37 9.49
CA LEU A 107 8.34 2.80 8.93
C LEU A 107 8.32 2.81 7.39
N ALA A 108 7.19 2.46 6.79
CA ALA A 108 7.04 2.40 5.35
C ALA A 108 6.22 3.57 4.81
N SER A 109 6.47 3.96 3.57
CA SER A 109 5.74 4.99 2.85
C SER A 109 5.52 4.58 1.40
N LEU A 110 4.30 4.74 0.92
CA LEU A 110 3.91 4.53 -0.46
C LEU A 110 4.21 5.81 -1.25
N ARG A 111 4.89 5.70 -2.38
CA ARG A 111 5.04 6.77 -3.38
C ARG A 111 4.28 6.41 -4.64
N VAL A 112 3.40 7.31 -5.04
CA VAL A 112 2.69 7.24 -6.32
C VAL A 112 3.13 8.44 -7.15
N ALA A 113 3.70 8.19 -8.33
CA ALA A 113 4.23 9.25 -9.20
C ALA A 113 3.65 9.13 -10.61
N VAL A 114 3.30 10.26 -11.19
CA VAL A 114 2.81 10.35 -12.57
C VAL A 114 3.93 10.86 -13.46
N MET A 115 4.12 10.14 -14.55
CA MET A 115 5.13 10.40 -15.56
C MET A 115 4.47 10.55 -16.93
N GLU A 116 5.06 11.39 -17.76
CA GLU A 116 4.73 11.51 -19.18
C GLU A 116 5.54 10.50 -20.01
N GLU A 117 5.05 10.18 -21.21
CA GLU A 117 5.84 9.53 -22.25
C GLU A 117 7.17 10.27 -22.45
N GLY A 118 8.30 9.55 -22.41
CA GLY A 118 9.64 10.15 -22.38
C GLY A 118 10.19 10.40 -20.97
N ASN A 119 9.58 9.84 -19.92
CA ASN A 119 10.04 9.88 -18.53
C ASN A 119 10.11 11.30 -17.93
N LYS A 120 9.28 12.23 -18.41
CA LYS A 120 9.17 13.56 -17.79
C LYS A 120 8.25 13.49 -16.57
N PHE A 121 8.71 14.02 -15.45
CA PHE A 121 7.94 14.07 -14.21
C PHE A 121 6.78 15.06 -14.30
N LEU A 122 5.59 14.65 -13.83
CA LEU A 122 4.40 15.50 -13.76
C LEU A 122 3.99 15.81 -12.31
N GLY A 123 4.08 14.83 -11.42
CA GLY A 123 3.71 15.00 -10.01
C GLY A 123 3.83 13.70 -9.22
N HIS A 124 3.87 13.79 -7.89
CA HIS A 124 3.85 12.62 -7.01
C HIS A 124 3.05 12.86 -5.75
N ARG A 125 2.71 11.79 -5.04
CA ARG A 125 2.27 11.82 -3.65
C ARG A 125 3.01 10.74 -2.87
N ILE A 126 3.53 11.08 -1.70
CA ILE A 126 4.12 10.12 -0.77
C ILE A 126 3.26 10.10 0.49
N ILE A 127 2.84 8.91 0.91
CA ILE A 127 1.93 8.72 2.05
C ILE A 127 2.48 7.59 2.93
N PRO A 128 2.72 7.84 4.23
CA PRO A 128 3.03 6.80 5.20
C PRO A 128 1.95 5.71 5.20
N ILE A 129 2.34 4.44 5.30
CA ILE A 129 1.37 3.34 5.21
C ILE A 129 0.35 3.39 6.34
N ASN A 130 0.78 3.78 7.54
CA ASN A 130 -0.10 3.97 8.70
C ASN A 130 -1.13 5.11 8.55
N ALA A 131 -0.96 6.00 7.56
CA ALA A 131 -1.90 7.09 7.27
C ALA A 131 -2.86 6.75 6.11
N LEU A 132 -2.69 5.60 5.45
CA LEU A 132 -3.58 5.16 4.38
C LEU A 132 -4.87 4.57 4.96
N ASN A 133 -5.93 4.57 4.15
CA ASN A 133 -7.18 3.88 4.44
C ASN A 133 -7.57 3.04 3.21
N SER A 134 -8.17 1.88 3.43
CA SER A 134 -8.75 1.08 2.34
C SER A 134 -9.94 1.83 1.69
N GLY A 135 -10.23 1.53 0.43
CA GLY A 135 -11.32 2.14 -0.34
C GLY A 135 -10.86 2.98 -1.53
N TYR A 136 -11.80 3.74 -2.10
CA TYR A 136 -11.56 4.63 -3.23
C TYR A 136 -11.11 6.01 -2.75
N HIS A 137 -9.99 6.50 -3.27
CA HIS A 137 -9.39 7.77 -2.85
C HIS A 137 -8.92 8.59 -4.04
N HIS A 138 -9.04 9.91 -3.91
CA HIS A 138 -8.32 10.86 -4.76
C HIS A 138 -6.97 11.21 -4.12
N LEU A 139 -5.89 11.05 -4.88
CA LEU A 139 -4.55 11.48 -4.50
C LEU A 139 -4.20 12.76 -5.26
N CYS A 140 -4.28 13.90 -4.57
CA CYS A 140 -3.82 15.18 -5.11
C CYS A 140 -2.29 15.16 -5.23
N LEU A 141 -1.78 15.45 -6.42
CA LEU A 141 -0.35 15.35 -6.70
C LEU A 141 0.39 16.58 -6.21
N HIS A 142 1.68 16.40 -5.95
CA HIS A 142 2.61 17.41 -5.49
C HIS A 142 3.79 17.51 -6.45
N SER A 143 4.46 18.66 -6.46
CA SER A 143 5.71 18.90 -7.18
C SER A 143 6.87 18.09 -6.58
N GLU A 144 8.05 18.17 -7.19
CA GLU A 144 9.29 17.60 -6.65
C GLU A 144 9.64 18.15 -5.26
N SER A 145 9.32 19.42 -5.00
CA SER A 145 9.47 20.10 -3.72
C SER A 145 8.31 19.84 -2.74
N ASN A 146 7.47 18.83 -3.01
CA ASN A 146 6.28 18.51 -2.20
C ASN A 146 5.33 19.70 -2.00
N MET A 147 5.22 20.58 -2.99
CA MET A 147 4.20 21.64 -3.01
C MET A 147 2.94 21.09 -3.70
N PRO A 148 1.74 21.33 -3.14
CA PRO A 148 0.50 20.80 -3.73
C PRO A 148 0.28 21.38 -5.13
N LEU A 149 -0.05 20.52 -6.09
CA LEU A 149 -0.51 20.92 -7.41
C LEU A 149 -2.04 21.06 -7.38
N THR A 150 -2.58 22.11 -7.98
CA THR A 150 -4.00 22.47 -7.85
C THR A 150 -4.93 21.50 -8.56
N MET A 151 -4.60 21.11 -9.80
CA MET A 151 -5.48 20.35 -10.69
C MET A 151 -5.10 18.86 -10.80
N PRO A 152 -3.81 18.47 -10.90
CA PRO A 152 -3.43 17.08 -11.11
C PRO A 152 -3.79 16.18 -9.92
N ALA A 153 -4.64 15.19 -10.19
CA ALA A 153 -5.03 14.18 -9.21
C ALA A 153 -5.08 12.78 -9.83
N LEU A 154 -4.89 11.77 -8.99
CA LEU A 154 -5.16 10.36 -9.34
C LEU A 154 -6.39 9.87 -8.59
N PHE A 155 -7.13 8.96 -9.21
CA PHE A 155 -8.16 8.18 -8.55
C PHE A 155 -7.67 6.73 -8.42
N VAL A 156 -7.61 6.25 -7.18
CA VAL A 156 -7.05 4.94 -6.85
C VAL A 156 -8.00 4.17 -5.94
N PHE A 157 -7.89 2.84 -5.98
CA PHE A 157 -8.46 1.96 -4.96
C PHE A 157 -7.32 1.35 -4.14
N LEU A 158 -7.42 1.46 -2.83
CA LEU A 158 -6.47 0.91 -1.88
C LEU A 158 -7.13 -0.22 -1.09
N GLU A 159 -6.39 -1.29 -0.86
CA GLU A 159 -6.80 -2.36 0.04
C GLU A 159 -5.64 -2.72 0.95
N MET A 160 -5.84 -2.55 2.25
CA MET A 160 -4.89 -2.92 3.30
C MET A 160 -5.47 -4.07 4.13
N LYS A 161 -4.65 -5.09 4.35
CA LYS A 161 -4.98 -6.28 5.13
C LYS A 161 -3.79 -6.66 6.00
N ASP A 162 -4.06 -7.29 7.14
CA ASP A 162 -3.00 -7.95 7.91
C ASP A 162 -2.38 -9.06 7.07
N TYR A 163 -1.05 -9.13 7.07
CA TYR A 163 -0.33 -10.17 6.37
C TYR A 163 -0.54 -11.50 7.07
N VAL A 164 -1.11 -12.47 6.35
CA VAL A 164 -1.28 -13.85 6.81
C VAL A 164 -0.40 -14.74 5.94
N PRO A 165 0.62 -15.41 6.50
CA PRO A 165 1.40 -16.37 5.73
C PRO A 165 0.49 -17.52 5.27
N GLY A 166 0.69 -18.02 4.04
CA GLY A 166 -0.19 -19.02 3.45
C GLY A 166 -0.42 -20.28 4.29
N ALA A 167 0.59 -20.72 5.05
CA ALA A 167 0.48 -21.85 5.98
C ALA A 167 -0.56 -21.66 7.11
N TRP A 168 -0.93 -20.41 7.41
CA TRP A 168 -1.83 -20.03 8.50
C TRP A 168 -3.18 -19.49 8.00
N ALA A 169 -3.44 -19.54 6.68
CA ALA A 169 -4.65 -18.99 6.09
C ALA A 169 -5.91 -19.66 6.66
N ASP A 170 -5.95 -20.99 6.69
CA ASP A 170 -7.09 -21.76 7.21
C ASP A 170 -7.35 -21.48 8.69
N LEU A 171 -6.26 -21.41 9.47
CA LEU A 171 -6.32 -21.10 10.90
C LEU A 171 -6.87 -19.69 11.13
N THR A 172 -6.45 -18.71 10.33
CA THR A 172 -6.93 -17.33 10.45
C THR A 172 -8.42 -17.24 10.10
N VAL A 173 -8.88 -17.95 9.07
CA VAL A 173 -10.31 -18.03 8.72
C VAL A 173 -11.13 -18.66 9.85
N ALA A 174 -10.61 -19.72 10.47
CA ALA A 174 -11.25 -20.36 11.62
C ALA A 174 -11.34 -19.42 12.83
N LEU A 175 -10.28 -18.66 13.12
CA LEU A 175 -10.26 -17.68 14.21
C LEU A 175 -11.17 -16.48 13.95
N ALA A 176 -11.27 -16.02 12.70
CA ALA A 176 -12.15 -14.90 12.34
C ALA A 176 -13.64 -15.27 12.42
N ASN A 177 -13.99 -16.55 12.19
CA ASN A 177 -15.38 -17.03 12.21
C ASN A 177 -15.51 -18.40 12.93
N PRO A 178 -15.31 -18.44 14.26
CA PRO A 178 -15.20 -19.70 15.00
C PRO A 178 -16.50 -20.51 14.99
N ILE A 179 -17.65 -19.85 15.12
CA ILE A 179 -18.97 -20.51 15.11
C ILE A 179 -19.20 -21.25 13.79
N LYS A 180 -18.84 -20.64 12.66
CA LYS A 180 -18.98 -21.25 11.33
C LYS A 180 -18.04 -22.46 11.18
N PHE A 181 -16.82 -22.35 11.70
CA PHE A 181 -15.85 -23.45 11.69
C PHE A 181 -16.35 -24.66 12.49
N PHE A 182 -16.74 -24.47 13.75
CA PHE A 182 -17.22 -25.57 14.60
C PHE A 182 -18.51 -26.18 14.06
N SER A 183 -19.48 -25.37 13.61
CA SER A 183 -20.72 -25.90 13.03
C SER A 183 -20.50 -26.74 11.75
N ALA A 184 -19.52 -26.38 10.91
CA ALA A 184 -19.16 -27.18 9.75
C ALA A 184 -18.47 -28.51 10.15
N HIS A 185 -17.62 -28.46 11.18
CA HIS A 185 -16.95 -29.62 11.73
C HIS A 185 -17.93 -30.60 12.37
N ASP A 186 -18.91 -30.11 13.13
CA ASP A 186 -19.97 -30.93 13.74
C ASP A 186 -20.88 -31.57 12.69
N LYS A 187 -21.28 -30.84 11.65
CA LYS A 187 -22.04 -31.42 10.53
C LYS A 187 -21.27 -32.53 9.82
N ARG A 188 -19.95 -32.39 9.69
CA ARG A 188 -19.08 -33.42 9.08
C ARG A 188 -18.99 -34.65 9.98
N SER A 189 -18.81 -34.46 11.29
CA SER A 189 -18.71 -35.57 12.25
C SER A 189 -20.02 -36.37 12.38
N VAL A 190 -21.18 -35.70 12.33
CA VAL A 190 -22.50 -36.36 12.31
C VAL A 190 -22.67 -37.19 11.05
N LYS A 191 -22.41 -36.64 9.86
CA LYS A 191 -22.51 -37.38 8.60
C LYS A 191 -21.61 -38.61 8.52
N LEU A 192 -20.41 -38.55 9.10
CA LEU A 192 -19.50 -39.71 9.15
C LEU A 192 -20.02 -40.83 10.05
N LYS A 193 -20.75 -40.49 11.12
CA LYS A 193 -21.40 -41.49 11.99
C LYS A 193 -22.59 -42.16 11.32
N ASP A 194 -23.30 -41.46 10.45
CA ASP A 194 -24.45 -42.03 9.72
C ASP A 194 -24.06 -42.98 8.57
N ILE A 195 -22.77 -43.04 8.21
CA ILE A 195 -22.24 -43.87 7.11
C ILE A 195 -21.58 -45.17 7.64
N MET A 196 -21.33 -45.27 8.94
CA MET A 196 -20.84 -46.48 9.62
C MET A 196 -21.99 -47.30 10.20
#